data_AF-A0A371DAX8-F1
#
_entry.id   AF-A0A371DAX8-F1
#
_cell.length_a   1.000
_cell.length_b   1.000
_cell.length_c   1.000
_cell.angle_alpha   90.00
_cell.angle_beta   90.00
_cell.angle_gamma   90.00
#
_symmetry.space_group_name_H-M   'P 1'
#
loop_
_entity.id
_entity.type
_entity.pdbx_description
1 polymer ?
#
loop_
_entity_poly.entity_id
_entity_poly.type
_entity_poly.pdbx_seq_one_letter_code
_entity_poly.pdbx_strand_id
1 'polypeptide(L)'
;FTEEQRAEAWNETANIVKTYSDELVDRWNKEIDNLLIYAGLFSAIQAAFNVELYKRLTPDPDPDPVLVALQTISAQLSGFAMNRAFVNSTQPSFVLGAAKTPVVPLWVVVLNSLWFSSLISSLAAASIGIMVKQWLTEYKSGVSGTTRQTARLRQLRLNSLQRWRVKEIVSFLPVLLQIASGLFFAGLLILLWNLNRTVAIIGTIFVGVLATFSLSTIILPSVAAHCSYLSPPSRVL
;
A
#
# COMPACT_ATOMS: atom_id res chain seq x y z
N PHE A 1 -53.54 20.55 14.73
CA PHE A 1 -52.18 21.11 14.76
C PHE A 1 -52.26 22.59 14.51
N THR A 2 -51.85 23.40 15.48
CA THR A 2 -51.65 24.84 15.31
C THR A 2 -50.42 25.10 14.42
N GLU A 3 -50.36 26.26 13.76
CA GLU A 3 -49.22 26.65 12.92
C GLU A 3 -47.89 26.66 13.71
N GLU A 4 -47.94 27.01 15.00
CA GLU A 4 -46.79 26.96 15.92
C GLU A 4 -46.27 25.54 16.12
N GLN A 5 -47.16 24.55 16.37
CA GLN A 5 -46.77 23.14 16.51
C GLN A 5 -46.13 22.58 15.24
N ARG A 6 -46.56 23.04 14.06
CA ARG A 6 -45.96 22.65 12.78
C ARG A 6 -44.56 23.26 12.59
N ALA A 7 -44.39 24.53 12.96
CA ALA A 7 -43.11 25.21 12.88
C ALA A 7 -42.08 24.59 13.85
N GLU A 8 -42.51 24.25 15.06
CA GLU A 8 -41.70 23.58 16.07
C GLU A 8 -41.26 22.18 15.61
N ALA A 9 -42.19 21.32 15.18
CA ALA A 9 -41.87 20.00 14.66
C ALA A 9 -40.93 20.03 13.45
N TRP A 10 -41.06 21.05 12.58
CA TRP A 10 -40.16 21.24 11.45
C TRP A 10 -38.75 21.63 11.90
N ASN A 11 -38.63 22.54 12.86
CA ASN A 11 -37.35 22.98 13.39
C ASN A 11 -36.63 21.83 14.11
N GLU A 12 -37.37 21.02 14.88
CA GLU A 12 -36.86 19.82 15.53
C GLU A 12 -36.34 18.81 14.50
N THR A 13 -37.14 18.50 13.47
CA THR A 13 -36.72 17.57 12.39
C THR A 13 -35.49 18.11 11.64
N ALA A 14 -35.46 19.40 11.32
CA ALA A 14 -34.32 20.02 10.65
C ALA A 14 -33.05 19.96 11.51
N ASN A 15 -33.19 20.09 12.83
CA ASN A 15 -32.08 19.97 13.76
C ASN A 15 -31.55 18.53 13.84
N ILE A 16 -32.44 17.53 13.92
CA ILE A 16 -32.06 16.11 13.91
C ILE A 16 -31.27 15.75 12.64
N VAL A 17 -31.77 16.14 11.46
CA VAL A 17 -31.10 15.88 10.18
C VAL A 17 -29.74 16.59 10.11
N LYS A 18 -29.67 17.83 10.59
CA LYS A 18 -28.42 18.59 10.68
C LYS A 18 -27.39 17.85 11.54
N THR A 19 -27.73 17.52 12.78
CA THR A 19 -26.84 16.83 13.72
C THR A 19 -26.34 15.51 13.15
N TYR A 20 -27.24 14.67 12.62
CA TYR A 20 -26.86 13.40 12.02
C TYR A 20 -25.90 13.56 10.82
N SER A 21 -26.16 14.51 9.93
CA SER A 21 -25.28 14.78 8.78
C SER A 21 -23.91 15.30 9.21
N ASP A 22 -23.85 16.18 10.20
CA ASP A 22 -22.61 16.77 10.68
C ASP A 22 -21.75 15.73 11.40
N GLU A 23 -22.35 14.88 12.23
CA GLU A 23 -21.69 13.77 12.91
C GLU A 23 -21.17 12.71 11.93
N LEU A 24 -21.92 12.39 10.86
CA LEU A 24 -21.47 11.47 9.83
C LEU A 24 -20.23 12.01 9.09
N VAL A 25 -20.29 13.27 8.64
CA VAL A 25 -19.18 13.88 7.92
C VAL A 25 -17.95 14.05 8.83
N ASP A 26 -18.16 14.42 10.10
CA ASP A 26 -17.06 14.53 11.07
C ASP A 26 -16.37 13.18 11.32
N ARG A 27 -17.16 12.11 11.42
CA ARG A 27 -16.64 10.74 11.56
C ARG A 27 -15.81 10.32 10.34
N TRP A 28 -16.30 10.54 9.12
CA TRP A 28 -15.55 10.21 7.90
C TRP A 28 -14.28 11.04 7.78
N ASN A 29 -14.31 12.33 8.12
CA ASN A 29 -13.10 13.16 8.13
C ASN A 29 -12.06 12.62 9.13
N LYS A 30 -12.47 12.27 10.35
CA LYS A 30 -11.57 11.67 11.36
C LYS A 30 -10.99 10.33 10.90
N GLU A 31 -11.82 9.49 10.28
CA GLU A 31 -11.38 8.20 9.73
C GLU A 31 -10.35 8.40 8.61
N ILE A 32 -10.62 9.29 7.65
CA ILE A 32 -9.69 9.63 6.57
C ILE A 32 -8.39 10.20 7.12
N ASP A 33 -8.43 11.08 8.12
CA ASP A 33 -7.22 11.66 8.71
C ASP A 33 -6.32 10.59 9.35
N ASN A 34 -6.89 9.62 10.05
CA ASN A 34 -6.15 8.48 10.57
C ASN A 34 -5.56 7.62 9.44
N LEU A 35 -6.31 7.36 8.38
CA LEU A 35 -5.85 6.59 7.23
C LEU A 35 -4.72 7.30 6.47
N LEU A 36 -4.77 8.63 6.36
CA LEU A 36 -3.72 9.43 5.74
C LEU A 36 -2.41 9.41 6.53
N ILE A 37 -2.49 9.49 7.86
CA ILE A 37 -1.32 9.33 8.74
C ILE A 37 -0.71 7.94 8.56
N TYR A 38 -1.54 6.90 8.57
CA TYR A 38 -1.09 5.53 8.33
C TYR A 38 -0.42 5.38 6.95
N ALA A 39 -1.07 5.87 5.88
CA ALA A 39 -0.56 5.81 4.52
C ALA A 39 0.78 6.54 4.37
N GLY A 40 0.93 7.71 5.00
CA GLY A 40 2.17 8.49 4.99
C GLY A 40 3.32 7.76 5.68
N LEU A 41 3.08 7.26 6.90
CA LEU A 41 4.08 6.48 7.65
C LEU A 41 4.46 5.20 6.91
N PHE A 42 3.47 4.46 6.41
CA PHE A 42 3.68 3.23 5.65
C PHE A 42 4.48 3.48 4.37
N SER A 43 4.18 4.56 3.63
CA SER A 43 4.91 4.93 2.42
C SER A 43 6.34 5.35 2.71
N ALA A 44 6.59 6.06 3.82
CA ALA A 44 7.94 6.45 4.24
C ALA A 44 8.80 5.23 4.58
N ILE A 45 8.24 4.26 5.34
CA ILE A 45 8.92 3.01 5.66
C ILE A 45 9.23 2.24 4.37
N GLN A 46 8.25 2.09 3.47
CA GLN A 46 8.47 1.43 2.19
C GLN A 46 9.51 2.13 1.30
N ALA A 47 9.54 3.46 1.29
CA ALA A 47 10.52 4.21 0.50
C ALA A 47 11.95 3.86 0.94
N ALA A 48 12.20 3.74 2.25
CA ALA A 48 13.52 3.34 2.76
C ALA A 48 13.96 1.95 2.25
N PHE A 49 13.04 0.97 2.24
CA PHE A 49 13.30 -0.37 1.71
C PHE A 49 13.50 -0.37 0.18
N ASN A 50 12.68 0.37 -0.56
CA ASN A 50 12.75 0.45 -2.02
C ASN A 50 14.05 1.13 -2.49
N VAL A 51 14.54 2.17 -1.79
CA VAL A 51 15.81 2.83 -2.15
C VAL A 51 16.98 1.85 -2.08
N GLU A 52 17.02 0.99 -1.06
CA GLU A 52 18.10 0.00 -0.92
C GLU A 52 17.97 -1.13 -1.94
N LEU A 53 16.75 -1.54 -2.25
CA LEU A 53 16.50 -2.64 -3.20
C LEU A 53 16.66 -2.22 -4.66
N TYR A 54 16.33 -0.97 -5.01
CA TYR A 54 16.54 -0.41 -6.34
C TYR A 54 18.01 -0.48 -6.76
N LYS A 55 18.93 -0.24 -5.82
CA LYS A 55 20.37 -0.42 -6.05
C LYS A 55 20.72 -1.85 -6.42
N ARG A 56 20.03 -2.84 -5.86
CA ARG A 56 20.22 -4.27 -6.19
C ARG A 56 19.56 -4.68 -7.51
N LEU A 57 18.66 -3.87 -8.05
CA LEU A 57 18.07 -4.10 -9.38
C LEU A 57 19.03 -3.71 -10.51
N THR A 58 19.81 -2.67 -10.25
CA THR A 58 20.82 -2.20 -11.19
C THR A 58 22.02 -3.16 -11.04
N PRO A 59 22.47 -3.80 -12.13
CA PRO A 59 23.79 -4.43 -12.12
C PRO A 59 24.81 -3.41 -11.63
N ASP A 60 25.74 -3.81 -10.76
CA ASP A 60 26.86 -2.94 -10.41
C ASP A 60 27.45 -2.40 -11.72
N PRO A 61 27.57 -1.05 -11.89
CA PRO A 61 27.96 -0.44 -13.16
C PRO A 61 29.31 -0.94 -13.66
N ASP A 62 30.14 -1.45 -12.74
CA ASP A 62 31.41 -2.07 -13.05
C ASP A 62 31.47 -3.43 -12.34
N PRO A 63 31.70 -4.54 -13.06
CA PRO A 63 32.11 -5.77 -12.39
C PRO A 63 33.39 -5.43 -11.63
N ASP A 64 33.40 -5.72 -10.31
CA ASP A 64 34.52 -5.39 -9.42
C ASP A 64 35.85 -5.65 -10.16
N PRO A 65 36.64 -4.61 -10.49
CA PRO A 65 37.80 -4.76 -11.35
C PRO A 65 38.80 -5.75 -10.76
N VAL A 66 38.76 -5.94 -9.44
CA VAL A 66 39.53 -6.96 -8.72
C VAL A 66 39.02 -8.36 -9.03
N LEU A 67 37.71 -8.59 -9.05
CA LEU A 67 37.11 -9.90 -9.40
C LEU A 67 37.37 -10.26 -10.87
N VAL A 68 37.25 -9.29 -11.77
CA VAL A 68 37.58 -9.47 -13.19
C VAL A 68 39.07 -9.72 -13.38
N ALA A 69 39.94 -8.97 -12.71
CA ALA A 69 41.38 -9.19 -12.74
C ALA A 69 41.78 -10.56 -12.16
N LEU A 70 41.16 -10.99 -11.05
CA LEU A 70 41.41 -12.30 -10.45
C LEU A 70 40.94 -13.45 -11.34
N GLN A 71 39.76 -13.32 -11.96
CA GLN A 71 39.29 -14.29 -12.96
C GLN A 71 40.23 -14.34 -14.17
N THR A 72 40.73 -13.18 -14.62
CA THR A 72 41.70 -13.08 -15.71
C THR A 72 43.02 -13.78 -15.35
N ILE A 73 43.57 -13.50 -14.17
CA ILE A 73 44.81 -14.10 -13.68
C ILE A 73 44.63 -15.61 -13.50
N SER A 74 43.53 -16.07 -12.90
CA SER A 74 43.25 -17.50 -12.70
C SER A 74 43.11 -18.26 -14.03
N ALA A 75 42.42 -17.67 -15.01
CA ALA A 75 42.27 -18.28 -16.33
C ALA A 75 43.61 -18.37 -17.07
N GLN A 76 44.42 -17.30 -17.00
CA GLN A 76 45.78 -17.30 -17.57
C GLN A 76 46.69 -18.34 -16.88
N LEU A 77 46.66 -18.43 -15.55
CA LEU A 77 47.47 -19.41 -14.81
C LEU A 77 47.10 -20.85 -15.16
N SER A 78 45.81 -21.14 -15.39
CA SER A 78 45.33 -22.48 -15.73
C SER A 78 45.78 -22.97 -17.12
N GLY A 79 46.19 -22.06 -18.00
CA GLY A 79 46.64 -22.35 -19.37
C GLY A 79 48.12 -22.73 -19.48
N PHE A 80 48.92 -22.58 -18.42
CA PHE A 80 50.34 -22.94 -18.42
C PHE A 80 50.53 -24.42 -18.09
N ALA A 81 50.99 -25.20 -19.07
CA ALA A 81 51.50 -26.55 -18.83
C ALA A 81 53.02 -26.49 -18.65
N MET A 82 53.50 -26.87 -17.46
CA MET A 82 54.93 -26.91 -17.13
C MET A 82 55.51 -28.27 -17.55
N ASN A 83 56.37 -28.29 -18.55
CA ASN A 83 57.22 -29.44 -18.87
C ASN A 83 58.68 -29.10 -18.55
N ARG A 84 59.47 -30.07 -18.05
CA ARG A 84 60.77 -29.87 -17.35
C ARG A 84 61.86 -29.07 -18.09
N ALA A 85 61.66 -28.66 -19.34
CA ALA A 85 62.60 -27.82 -20.11
C ALA A 85 61.95 -26.60 -20.80
N PHE A 86 60.62 -26.51 -20.89
CA PHE A 86 59.92 -25.42 -21.60
C PHE A 86 58.52 -25.17 -21.02
N VAL A 87 58.13 -23.90 -20.94
CA VAL A 87 56.77 -23.46 -20.63
C VAL A 87 56.05 -23.22 -21.96
N ASN A 88 54.99 -23.97 -22.24
CA ASN A 88 54.19 -23.83 -23.46
C ASN A 88 52.76 -23.40 -23.11
N SER A 89 52.25 -22.34 -23.76
CA SER A 89 50.87 -21.89 -23.63
C SER A 89 50.02 -22.57 -24.69
N THR A 90 49.11 -23.46 -24.26
CA THR A 90 48.26 -24.23 -25.20
C THR A 90 46.88 -23.63 -25.42
N GLN A 91 46.55 -22.53 -24.70
CA GLN A 91 45.28 -21.84 -24.87
C GLN A 91 45.41 -20.60 -25.78
N PRO A 92 44.38 -20.31 -26.60
CA PRO A 92 44.34 -19.11 -27.43
C PRO A 92 44.39 -17.83 -26.58
N SER A 93 44.91 -16.74 -27.16
CA SER A 93 44.88 -15.41 -26.54
C SER A 93 43.45 -15.06 -26.11
N PHE A 94 43.27 -14.67 -24.85
CA PHE A 94 41.98 -14.30 -24.29
C PHE A 94 41.27 -13.26 -25.17
N VAL A 95 40.17 -13.66 -25.80
CA VAL A 95 39.18 -12.74 -26.36
C VAL A 95 38.18 -12.50 -25.24
N LEU A 96 37.94 -11.23 -24.89
CA LEU A 96 36.88 -10.84 -23.95
C LEU A 96 35.55 -11.36 -24.53
N GLY A 97 35.17 -12.57 -24.14
CA GLY A 97 33.87 -13.13 -24.50
C GLY A 97 32.83 -12.15 -23.98
N ALA A 98 31.93 -11.70 -24.85
CA ALA A 98 30.87 -10.75 -24.55
C ALA A 98 30.35 -11.04 -23.14
N ALA A 99 30.62 -10.12 -22.20
CA ALA A 99 30.28 -10.31 -20.80
C ALA A 99 28.82 -10.76 -20.78
N LYS A 100 28.56 -12.00 -20.32
CA LYS A 100 27.19 -12.46 -20.12
C LYS A 100 26.57 -11.43 -19.21
N THR A 101 25.61 -10.67 -19.73
CA THR A 101 24.92 -9.66 -18.95
C THR A 101 24.42 -10.35 -17.68
N PRO A 102 24.72 -9.82 -16.49
CA PRO A 102 24.29 -10.45 -15.25
C PRO A 102 22.76 -10.56 -15.31
N VAL A 103 22.26 -11.79 -15.41
CA VAL A 103 20.83 -12.06 -15.47
C VAL A 103 20.28 -11.73 -14.09
N VAL A 104 19.52 -10.64 -14.00
CA VAL A 104 18.85 -10.26 -12.75
C VAL A 104 17.97 -11.43 -12.31
N PRO A 105 18.12 -11.94 -11.08
CA PRO A 105 17.32 -13.06 -10.60
C PRO A 105 15.82 -12.73 -10.64
N LEU A 106 14.99 -13.69 -11.08
CA LEU A 106 13.54 -13.49 -11.22
C LEU A 106 12.87 -13.06 -9.89
N TRP A 107 13.37 -13.54 -8.75
CA TRP A 107 12.86 -13.14 -7.43
C TRP A 107 13.07 -11.64 -7.15
N VAL A 108 14.14 -11.03 -7.65
CA VAL A 108 14.41 -9.59 -7.49
C VAL A 108 13.39 -8.76 -8.26
N VAL A 109 13.05 -9.18 -9.49
CA VAL A 109 12.03 -8.52 -10.31
C VAL A 109 10.66 -8.59 -9.64
N VAL A 110 10.23 -9.78 -9.21
CA VAL A 110 8.94 -9.98 -8.52
C VAL A 110 8.87 -9.14 -7.23
N LEU A 111 9.95 -9.11 -6.46
CA LEU A 111 10.02 -8.36 -5.21
C LEU A 111 9.83 -6.86 -5.44
N ASN A 112 10.51 -6.30 -6.44
CA ASN A 112 10.36 -4.89 -6.79
C ASN A 112 8.97 -4.58 -7.32
N SER A 113 8.41 -5.44 -8.19
CA SER A 113 7.03 -5.27 -8.65
C SER A 113 6.05 -5.22 -7.48
N LEU A 114 6.17 -6.14 -6.51
CA LEU A 114 5.30 -6.16 -5.32
C LEU A 114 5.44 -4.90 -4.46
N TRP A 115 6.66 -4.45 -4.19
CA TRP A 115 6.90 -3.27 -3.35
C TRP A 115 6.52 -1.97 -4.03
N PHE A 116 6.80 -1.80 -5.33
CA PHE A 116 6.32 -0.64 -6.08
C PHE A 116 4.80 -0.63 -6.17
N SER A 117 4.16 -1.78 -6.44
CA SER A 117 2.69 -1.87 -6.43
C SER A 117 2.11 -1.52 -5.06
N SER A 118 2.71 -2.00 -3.96
CA SER A 118 2.30 -1.65 -2.61
C SER A 118 2.38 -0.14 -2.35
N LEU A 119 3.49 0.49 -2.71
CA LEU A 119 3.70 1.93 -2.54
C LEU A 119 2.71 2.75 -3.39
N ILE A 120 2.50 2.37 -4.64
CA ILE A 120 1.52 3.02 -5.53
C ILE A 120 0.11 2.89 -4.97
N SER A 121 -0.30 1.72 -4.51
CA SER A 121 -1.63 1.52 -3.90
C SER A 121 -1.82 2.37 -2.63
N SER A 122 -0.79 2.48 -1.79
CA SER A 122 -0.81 3.35 -0.59
C SER A 122 -0.98 4.83 -0.95
N LEU A 123 -0.20 5.33 -1.92
CA LEU A 123 -0.30 6.71 -2.39
C LEU A 123 -1.63 6.99 -3.09
N ALA A 124 -2.16 6.03 -3.84
CA ALA A 124 -3.49 6.13 -4.45
C ALA A 124 -4.59 6.26 -3.39
N ALA A 125 -4.54 5.44 -2.33
CA ALA A 125 -5.48 5.54 -1.21
C ALA A 125 -5.40 6.92 -0.53
N ALA A 126 -4.19 7.44 -0.32
CA ALA A 126 -3.99 8.76 0.26
C ALA A 126 -4.53 9.89 -0.64
N SER A 127 -4.24 9.84 -1.94
CA SER A 127 -4.72 10.82 -2.92
C SER A 127 -6.26 10.86 -2.97
N ILE A 128 -6.89 9.68 -3.05
CA ILE A 128 -8.36 9.56 -3.02
C ILE A 128 -8.91 10.11 -1.70
N GLY A 129 -8.28 9.80 -0.55
CA GLY A 129 -8.71 10.31 0.75
C GLY A 129 -8.66 11.83 0.87
N ILE A 130 -7.60 12.46 0.36
CA ILE A 130 -7.51 13.92 0.30
C ILE A 130 -8.65 14.50 -0.55
N MET A 131 -8.93 13.89 -1.71
CA MET A 131 -10.01 14.35 -2.59
C MET A 131 -11.39 14.22 -1.93
N VAL A 132 -11.66 13.10 -1.25
CA VAL A 132 -12.91 12.94 -0.49
C VAL A 132 -13.01 13.97 0.63
N LYS A 133 -11.92 14.23 1.36
CA LYS A 133 -11.89 15.26 2.42
C LYS A 133 -12.23 16.65 1.87
N GLN A 134 -11.74 16.99 0.67
CA GLN A 134 -12.09 18.24 0.01
C GLN A 134 -13.60 18.32 -0.29
N TRP A 135 -14.21 17.25 -0.81
CA TRP A 135 -15.66 17.20 -1.05
C TRP A 135 -16.48 17.31 0.25
N LEU A 136 -16.03 16.67 1.32
CA LEU A 136 -16.67 16.73 2.63
C LEU A 136 -16.55 18.12 3.28
N THR A 137 -15.44 18.82 3.03
CA THR A 137 -15.24 20.20 3.50
C THR A 137 -16.15 21.15 2.74
N GLU A 138 -16.27 20.99 1.41
CA GLU A 138 -17.18 21.78 0.58
C GLU A 138 -18.66 21.49 0.88
N TYR A 139 -18.98 20.27 1.30
CA TYR A 139 -20.32 19.95 1.81
C TYR A 139 -20.68 20.83 3.03
N LYS A 140 -19.73 21.04 3.95
CA LYS A 140 -19.91 21.88 5.15
C LYS A 140 -19.90 23.38 4.83
N SER A 141 -19.17 23.81 3.79
CA SER A 141 -19.12 25.22 3.38
C SER A 141 -20.48 25.67 2.82
N GLY A 142 -21.11 26.66 3.45
CA GLY A 142 -22.37 27.27 2.95
C GLY A 142 -23.69 26.72 3.50
N VAL A 143 -23.68 25.81 4.48
CA VAL A 143 -24.90 25.32 5.17
C VAL A 143 -24.97 25.84 6.62
N SER A 144 -24.93 27.16 6.78
CA SER A 144 -25.07 27.82 8.08
C SER A 144 -26.51 28.30 8.28
N GLY A 145 -27.29 27.57 9.10
CA GLY A 145 -28.64 27.97 9.50
C GLY A 145 -29.64 26.81 9.61
N THR A 146 -30.83 27.09 10.16
CA THR A 146 -31.96 26.15 10.33
C THR A 146 -33.17 26.54 9.47
N THR A 147 -33.03 27.53 8.60
CA THR A 147 -34.12 27.95 7.71
C THR A 147 -34.52 26.81 6.76
N ARG A 148 -35.79 26.81 6.34
CA ARG A 148 -36.37 25.78 5.46
C ARG A 148 -35.58 25.61 4.14
N GLN A 149 -35.04 26.70 3.61
CA GLN A 149 -34.19 26.69 2.41
C GLN A 149 -32.84 25.99 2.66
N THR A 150 -32.19 26.28 3.80
CA THR A 150 -30.92 25.64 4.19
C THR A 150 -31.10 24.15 4.46
N ALA A 151 -32.21 23.75 5.11
CA ALA A 151 -32.54 22.34 5.32
C ALA A 151 -32.75 21.59 3.99
N ARG A 152 -33.44 22.21 3.03
CA ARG A 152 -33.65 21.63 1.69
C ARG A 152 -32.34 21.50 0.91
N LEU A 153 -31.47 22.52 0.97
CA LEU A 153 -30.15 22.49 0.33
C LEU A 153 -29.26 21.40 0.94
N ARG A 154 -29.27 21.24 2.26
CA ARG A 154 -28.53 20.18 2.98
C ARG A 154 -28.98 18.79 2.55
N GLN A 155 -30.29 18.57 2.46
CA GLN A 155 -30.86 17.30 2.01
C GLN A 155 -30.51 17.00 0.55
N LEU A 156 -30.51 18.01 -0.33
CA LEU A 156 -30.09 17.85 -1.72
C LEU A 156 -28.61 17.47 -1.83
N ARG A 157 -27.73 18.14 -1.06
CA ARG A 157 -26.30 17.78 -1.03
C ARG A 157 -26.07 16.39 -0.45
N LEU A 158 -26.84 15.98 0.57
CA LEU A 158 -26.75 14.64 1.16
C LEU A 158 -27.22 13.56 0.18
N ASN A 159 -28.30 13.80 -0.56
CA ASN A 159 -28.72 12.95 -1.67
C ASN A 159 -27.67 12.88 -2.77
N SER A 160 -26.99 13.99 -3.09
CA SER A 160 -25.85 13.97 -4.01
C SER A 160 -24.70 13.12 -3.47
N LEU A 161 -24.30 13.25 -2.20
CA LEU A 161 -23.26 12.40 -1.59
C LEU A 161 -23.61 10.90 -1.66
N GLN A 162 -24.87 10.55 -1.44
CA GLN A 162 -25.36 9.17 -1.59
C GLN A 162 -25.35 8.72 -3.06
N ARG A 163 -25.80 9.57 -3.98
CA ARG A 163 -25.81 9.27 -5.42
C ARG A 163 -24.40 9.05 -5.99
N TRP A 164 -23.43 9.83 -5.50
CA TRP A 164 -22.02 9.70 -5.84
C TRP A 164 -21.28 8.64 -5.01
N ARG A 165 -22.01 7.87 -4.17
CA ARG A 165 -21.47 6.74 -3.40
C ARG A 165 -20.23 7.08 -2.56
N VAL A 166 -20.16 8.30 -2.01
CA VAL A 166 -18.99 8.76 -1.23
C VAL A 166 -18.70 7.84 -0.04
N LYS A 167 -19.75 7.32 0.60
CA LYS A 167 -19.62 6.32 1.67
C LYS A 167 -18.89 5.05 1.22
N GLU A 168 -19.15 4.57 0.02
CA GLU A 168 -18.48 3.37 -0.53
C GLU A 168 -17.00 3.68 -0.80
N ILE A 169 -16.71 4.86 -1.34
CA ILE A 169 -15.32 5.32 -1.56
C ILE A 169 -14.57 5.35 -0.22
N VAL A 170 -15.12 6.00 0.81
CA VAL A 170 -14.52 6.06 2.17
C VAL A 170 -14.27 4.65 2.73
N SER A 171 -15.21 3.73 2.53
CA SER A 171 -15.09 2.35 3.01
C SER A 171 -14.05 1.53 2.22
N PHE A 172 -13.72 1.93 0.99
CA PHE A 172 -12.73 1.26 0.14
C PHE A 172 -11.29 1.68 0.44
N LEU A 173 -11.05 2.91 0.91
CA LEU A 173 -9.72 3.39 1.31
C LEU A 173 -8.96 2.42 2.26
N PRO A 174 -9.54 1.99 3.40
CA PRO A 174 -8.84 1.09 4.31
C PRO A 174 -8.55 -0.28 3.67
N VAL A 175 -9.40 -0.75 2.76
CA VAL A 175 -9.19 -2.01 2.02
C VAL A 175 -8.00 -1.87 1.08
N LEU A 176 -7.87 -0.76 0.37
CA LEU A 176 -6.73 -0.50 -0.51
C LEU A 176 -5.41 -0.44 0.27
N LEU A 177 -5.42 0.15 1.47
CA LEU A 177 -4.27 0.19 2.37
C LEU A 177 -3.93 -1.19 2.96
N GLN A 178 -4.93 -2.02 3.27
CA GLN A 178 -4.72 -3.42 3.67
C GLN A 178 -4.09 -4.25 2.55
N ILE A 179 -4.57 -4.10 1.31
CA ILE A 179 -3.98 -4.76 0.14
C ILE A 179 -2.52 -4.33 -0.02
N ALA A 180 -2.25 -3.03 0.04
CA ALA A 180 -0.88 -2.50 0.00
C ALA A 180 0.00 -3.13 1.09
N SER A 181 -0.48 -3.19 2.33
CA SER A 181 0.22 -3.86 3.44
C SER A 181 0.52 -5.33 3.16
N GLY A 182 -0.46 -6.07 2.63
CA GLY A 182 -0.30 -7.47 2.21
C GLY A 182 0.78 -7.66 1.14
N LEU A 183 0.79 -6.82 0.10
CA LEU A 183 1.82 -6.87 -0.95
C LEU A 183 3.22 -6.60 -0.38
N PHE A 184 3.33 -5.64 0.55
CA PHE A 184 4.60 -5.32 1.20
C PHE A 184 5.11 -6.50 2.04
N PHE A 185 4.25 -7.10 2.87
CA PHE A 185 4.62 -8.26 3.67
C PHE A 185 4.99 -9.48 2.81
N ALA A 186 4.28 -9.71 1.70
CA ALA A 186 4.64 -10.77 0.76
C ALA A 186 6.06 -10.57 0.21
N GLY A 187 6.39 -9.35 -0.25
CA GLY A 187 7.75 -9.03 -0.69
C GLY A 187 8.80 -9.11 0.44
N LEU A 188 8.43 -8.72 1.66
CA LEU A 188 9.31 -8.85 2.84
C LEU A 188 9.64 -10.32 3.14
N LEU A 189 8.66 -11.23 3.05
CA LEU A 189 8.92 -12.66 3.21
C LEU A 189 9.87 -13.17 2.13
N ILE A 190 9.64 -12.82 0.86
CA ILE A 190 10.55 -13.22 -0.24
C ILE A 190 11.99 -12.75 0.06
N LEU A 191 12.16 -11.51 0.55
CA LEU A 191 13.48 -10.99 0.93
C LEU A 191 14.12 -11.83 2.03
N LEU A 192 13.39 -12.04 3.14
CA LEU A 192 13.91 -12.72 4.31
C LEU A 192 14.30 -14.17 4.01
N TRP A 193 13.49 -14.87 3.22
CA TRP A 193 13.77 -16.25 2.80
C TRP A 193 15.02 -16.36 1.92
N ASN A 194 15.34 -15.35 1.12
CA ASN A 194 16.57 -15.30 0.33
C ASN A 194 17.79 -14.82 1.14
N LEU A 195 17.59 -14.08 2.23
CA LEU A 195 18.69 -13.54 3.05
C LEU A 195 19.15 -14.51 4.14
N ASN A 196 18.23 -14.97 5.00
CA ASN A 196 18.55 -15.88 6.09
C ASN A 196 17.30 -16.66 6.56
N ARG A 197 17.41 -18.00 6.52
CA ARG A 197 16.31 -18.90 6.85
C ARG A 197 15.79 -18.75 8.28
N THR A 198 16.65 -18.47 9.26
CA THR A 198 16.25 -18.31 10.67
C THR A 198 15.40 -17.05 10.85
N VAL A 199 15.83 -15.92 10.27
CA VAL A 199 15.08 -14.66 10.32
C VAL A 199 13.75 -14.80 9.56
N ALA A 200 13.76 -15.52 8.45
CA ALA A 200 12.56 -15.78 7.65
C ALA A 200 11.48 -16.56 8.39
N ILE A 201 11.86 -17.58 9.16
CA ILE A 201 10.89 -18.37 9.95
C ILE A 201 10.21 -17.47 10.98
N ILE A 202 10.99 -16.68 11.73
CA ILE A 202 10.45 -15.76 12.73
C ILE A 202 9.53 -14.73 12.06
N GLY A 203 9.97 -14.11 10.96
CA GLY A 203 9.17 -13.15 10.21
C GLY A 203 7.86 -13.75 9.66
N THR A 204 7.90 -14.99 9.18
CA THR A 204 6.71 -15.71 8.66
C THR A 204 5.69 -15.95 9.77
N ILE A 205 6.12 -16.24 11.01
CA ILE A 205 5.21 -16.41 12.15
C ILE A 205 4.49 -15.09 12.45
N PHE A 206 5.22 -13.97 12.56
CA PHE A 206 4.61 -12.66 12.82
C PHE A 206 3.63 -12.24 11.71
N VAL A 207 4.05 -12.36 10.45
CA VAL A 207 3.19 -12.05 9.29
C VAL A 207 1.97 -12.98 9.25
N GLY A 208 2.15 -14.27 9.57
CA GLY A 208 1.06 -15.25 9.60
C GLY A 208 0.01 -14.94 10.68
N VAL A 209 0.44 -14.57 11.89
CA VAL A 209 -0.48 -14.14 12.96
C VAL A 209 -1.25 -12.89 12.55
N LEU A 210 -0.57 -11.89 11.97
CA LEU A 210 -1.23 -10.68 11.48
C LEU A 210 -2.21 -10.99 10.33
N ALA A 211 -1.81 -11.81 9.37
CA ALA A 211 -2.66 -12.18 8.24
C ALA A 211 -3.90 -12.97 8.67
N THR A 212 -3.75 -13.92 9.59
CA THR A 212 -4.88 -14.69 10.14
C THR A 212 -5.83 -13.81 10.92
N PHE A 213 -5.32 -12.87 11.73
CA PHE A 213 -6.16 -11.88 12.41
C PHE A 213 -6.93 -10.99 11.41
N SER A 214 -6.23 -10.41 10.42
CA SER A 214 -6.86 -9.56 9.40
C SER A 214 -7.91 -10.32 8.59
N LEU A 215 -7.59 -11.53 8.11
CA LEU A 215 -8.54 -12.38 7.38
C LEU A 215 -9.75 -12.74 8.26
N SER A 216 -9.53 -13.06 9.53
CA SER A 216 -10.61 -13.33 10.46
C SER A 216 -11.54 -12.13 10.58
N THR A 217 -11.02 -10.90 10.70
CA THR A 217 -11.86 -9.69 10.80
C THR A 217 -12.62 -9.32 9.52
N ILE A 218 -12.14 -9.78 8.36
CA ILE A 218 -12.79 -9.57 7.06
C ILE A 218 -13.85 -10.65 6.80
N ILE A 219 -13.60 -11.90 7.21
CA ILE A 219 -14.46 -13.06 6.94
C ILE A 219 -15.53 -13.25 8.04
N LEU A 220 -15.25 -12.92 9.31
CA LEU A 220 -16.22 -13.06 10.40
C LEU A 220 -17.59 -12.40 10.10
N PRO A 221 -17.63 -11.16 9.58
CA PRO A 221 -18.90 -10.48 9.29
C PRO A 221 -19.71 -11.12 8.17
N SER A 222 -19.08 -11.90 7.27
CA SER A 222 -19.78 -12.57 6.17
C SER A 222 -20.31 -13.96 6.54
N VAL A 223 -19.78 -14.59 7.59
CA VAL A 223 -20.17 -15.93 8.03
C VAL A 223 -21.13 -15.90 9.23
N ALA A 224 -21.03 -14.88 10.10
CA ALA A 224 -21.88 -14.74 11.27
C ALA A 224 -22.60 -13.39 11.27
N ALA A 225 -23.85 -13.38 10.75
CA ALA A 225 -24.72 -12.19 10.69
C ALA A 225 -25.12 -11.59 12.06
N HIS A 226 -24.61 -12.11 13.19
CA HIS A 226 -24.99 -11.71 14.56
C HIS A 226 -23.78 -11.31 15.45
N CYS A 227 -22.57 -11.17 14.90
CA CYS A 227 -21.41 -10.72 15.68
C CYS A 227 -21.21 -9.19 15.60
N SER A 228 -20.99 -8.57 16.76
CA SER A 228 -20.80 -7.13 17.00
C SER A 228 -19.53 -6.49 16.40
N TYR A 229 -18.76 -7.25 15.61
CA TYR A 229 -17.61 -6.73 14.85
C TYR A 229 -18.08 -6.22 13.49
N LEU A 230 -18.79 -5.08 13.47
CA LEU A 230 -19.02 -4.33 12.23
C LEU A 230 -17.71 -3.65 11.81
N SER A 231 -16.90 -4.36 11.03
CA SER A 231 -15.81 -3.73 10.30
C SER A 231 -16.40 -2.92 9.13
N PRO A 232 -15.86 -1.72 8.80
CA PRO A 232 -16.32 -0.91 7.67
C PRO A 232 -16.54 -1.66 6.34
N PRO A 233 -15.73 -2.68 5.95
CA PRO A 233 -15.93 -3.39 4.68
C PRO A 233 -17.21 -4.24 4.62
N SER A 234 -17.84 -4.61 5.75
CA SER A 234 -19.06 -5.44 5.72
C SER A 234 -20.34 -4.67 5.39
N ARG A 235 -20.26 -3.33 5.20
CA ARG A 235 -21.42 -2.50 4.82
C ARG A 235 -21.61 -2.34 3.31
N VAL A 236 -20.76 -2.97 2.50
CA VAL A 236 -20.72 -2.82 1.02
C VAL A 236 -21.23 -4.07 0.29
N LEU A 237 -21.37 -5.19 0.99
CA LEU A 237 -22.12 -6.39 0.55
C LEU A 237 -23.56 -6.29 1.05
#